data_AF-A0A953CW12-F1
#
_entry.id   AF-A0A953CW12-F1
#
_cell.length_a   1.000
_cell.length_b   1.000
_cell.length_c   1.000
_cell.angle_alpha   90.00
_cell.angle_beta   90.00
_cell.angle_gamma   90.00
#
_symmetry.space_group_name_H-M   'P 1'
#
loop_
_entity.id
_entity.type
_entity.pdbx_description
1 polymer ?
#
loop_
_entity_poly.entity_id
_entity_poly.type
_entity_poly.pdbx_seq_one_letter_code
_entity_poly.pdbx_strand_id
1 'polypeptide(L)'
;MKKYLVSIVSAASLVLSGMQPVLAEPVAVQGSSIFIVDNSIAGSQIIVRNLIDGKLDACLANAGLNQLALSDHTIATDILIKNGTAIITTYNDTSLVTDVKLVDVTNCPIVNTIDLSECYAVVEDDRLTIPCLKYGASVISVIMKQRGHSMNYEFDSYTPKKDRKYDD
;
A
#
# COMPACT_ATOMS: atom_id res chain seq x y z
N MET A 1 52.68 14.16 -1.82
CA MET A 1 51.71 13.07 -1.57
C MET A 1 51.06 13.30 -0.20
N LYS A 2 49.89 13.95 -0.12
CA LYS A 2 49.26 14.28 1.19
C LYS A 2 47.75 14.61 1.09
N LYS A 3 47.02 14.00 0.14
CA LYS A 3 45.57 14.26 -0.06
C LYS A 3 44.66 13.02 -0.01
N TYR A 4 45.23 11.81 0.06
CA TYR A 4 44.46 10.56 0.05
C TYR A 4 44.18 9.98 1.44
N LEU A 5 44.72 10.58 2.51
CA LEU A 5 44.55 10.08 3.88
C LEU A 5 43.24 10.53 4.56
N VAL A 6 42.56 11.54 4.04
CA VAL A 6 41.34 12.08 4.68
C VAL A 6 40.10 11.25 4.34
N SER A 7 39.97 10.73 3.11
CA SER A 7 38.79 9.93 2.71
C SER A 7 38.72 8.55 3.36
N ILE A 8 39.84 7.95 3.75
CA ILE A 8 39.85 6.60 4.37
C ILE A 8 39.36 6.67 5.83
N VAL A 9 39.61 7.79 6.52
CA VAL A 9 39.18 7.99 7.92
C VAL A 9 37.66 8.14 8.02
N SER A 10 37.02 8.78 7.04
CA SER A 10 35.57 9.00 7.03
C SER A 10 34.75 7.72 6.83
N ALA A 11 35.28 6.73 6.10
CA ALA A 11 34.60 5.44 5.91
C ALA A 11 34.73 4.54 7.16
N ALA A 12 35.85 4.60 7.88
CA ALA A 12 36.05 3.83 9.10
C ALA A 12 35.20 4.36 10.28
N SER A 13 34.90 5.66 10.32
CA SER A 13 34.06 6.26 11.38
C SER A 13 32.59 5.82 11.35
N LEU A 14 32.06 5.37 10.21
CA LEU A 14 30.69 4.83 10.11
C LEU A 14 30.58 3.40 10.69
N VAL A 15 31.68 2.63 10.65
CA VAL A 15 31.74 1.28 11.25
C VAL A 15 31.91 1.36 12.76
N LEU A 16 32.62 2.37 13.27
CA LEU A 16 32.82 2.64 14.69
C LEU A 16 31.60 3.26 15.40
N SER A 17 30.63 3.82 14.66
CA SER A 17 29.40 4.38 15.25
C SER A 17 28.40 3.32 15.75
N GLY A 18 28.71 2.02 15.65
CA GLY A 18 27.87 0.97 16.24
C GLY A 18 26.43 0.97 15.70
N MET A 19 26.21 1.54 14.52
CA MET A 19 24.91 1.49 13.86
C MET A 19 24.71 0.05 13.41
N GLN A 20 24.07 -0.75 14.27
CA GLN A 20 23.49 -2.00 13.82
C GLN A 20 22.57 -1.65 12.65
N PRO A 21 22.64 -2.37 11.51
CA PRO A 21 21.67 -2.21 10.46
C PRO A 21 20.32 -2.63 11.05
N VAL A 22 19.53 -1.65 11.48
CA VAL A 22 18.13 -1.87 11.80
C VAL A 22 17.47 -2.11 10.45
N LEU A 23 17.18 -3.38 10.16
CA LEU A 23 16.38 -3.74 9.00
C LEU A 23 15.00 -3.11 9.19
N ALA A 24 14.60 -2.28 8.23
CA ALA A 24 13.25 -1.74 8.23
C ALA A 24 12.23 -2.88 8.20
N GLU A 25 11.11 -2.74 8.90
CA GLU A 25 10.04 -3.73 8.84
C GLU A 25 9.55 -3.89 7.39
N PRO A 26 9.25 -5.12 6.92
CA PRO A 26 8.57 -5.31 5.65
C PRO A 26 7.20 -4.64 5.69
N VAL A 27 6.92 -3.79 4.71
CA VAL A 27 5.65 -3.05 4.59
C VAL A 27 5.04 -3.24 3.22
N ALA A 28 3.74 -3.53 3.19
CA ALA A 28 2.91 -3.47 2.00
C ALA A 28 1.73 -2.51 2.20
N VAL A 29 1.36 -1.78 1.16
CA VAL A 29 0.17 -0.93 1.18
C VAL A 29 -0.80 -1.43 0.12
N GLN A 30 -2.04 -1.69 0.51
CA GLN A 30 -3.09 -2.04 -0.43
C GLN A 30 -4.44 -1.43 -0.03
N GLY A 31 -5.03 -0.66 -0.94
CA GLY A 31 -6.25 0.09 -0.65
C GLY A 31 -6.05 1.06 0.51
N SER A 32 -6.97 1.04 1.47
CA SER A 32 -6.89 1.83 2.72
C SER A 32 -6.08 1.17 3.84
N SER A 33 -5.33 0.10 3.57
CA SER A 33 -4.59 -0.65 4.59
C SER A 33 -3.08 -0.63 4.35
N ILE A 34 -2.34 -0.43 5.44
CA ILE A 34 -0.89 -0.62 5.54
C ILE A 34 -0.66 -1.89 6.35
N PHE A 35 0.05 -2.86 5.79
CA PHE A 35 0.43 -4.12 6.41
C PHE A 35 1.91 -4.05 6.76
N ILE A 36 2.25 -4.26 8.02
CA ILE A 36 3.62 -4.20 8.54
C ILE A 36 3.92 -5.54 9.18
N VAL A 37 4.98 -6.22 8.76
CA VAL A 37 5.45 -7.42 9.45
C VAL A 37 6.43 -7.00 10.53
N ASP A 38 6.02 -7.13 11.78
CA ASP A 38 6.86 -6.77 12.91
C ASP A 38 7.97 -7.81 13.07
N ASN A 39 9.25 -7.44 13.03
CA ASN A 39 10.36 -8.37 13.30
C ASN A 39 10.95 -8.18 14.70
N SER A 40 10.35 -7.34 15.55
CA SER A 40 10.95 -6.92 16.82
C SER A 40 10.91 -8.00 17.92
N ILE A 41 10.01 -8.98 17.83
CA ILE A 41 9.85 -10.06 18.81
C ILE A 41 9.62 -11.42 18.16
N ALA A 42 10.08 -12.49 18.81
CA ALA A 42 9.72 -13.85 18.42
C ALA A 42 8.20 -14.06 18.53
N GLY A 43 7.60 -14.75 17.55
CA GLY A 43 6.15 -14.93 17.45
C GLY A 43 5.39 -13.71 16.93
N SER A 44 6.10 -12.70 16.43
CA SER A 44 5.53 -11.49 15.84
C SER A 44 4.41 -11.72 14.82
N GLN A 45 3.61 -10.67 14.64
CA GLN A 45 2.38 -10.65 13.86
C GLN A 45 2.44 -9.63 12.70
N ILE A 46 1.48 -9.74 11.79
CA ILE A 46 1.18 -8.65 10.84
C ILE A 46 0.38 -7.59 11.58
N ILE A 47 0.92 -6.37 11.63
CA ILE A 47 0.21 -5.19 12.12
C ILE A 47 -0.48 -4.53 10.93
N VAL A 48 -1.79 -4.32 11.05
CA VAL A 48 -2.55 -3.58 10.03
C VAL A 48 -2.90 -2.20 10.55
N ARG A 49 -2.70 -1.18 9.71
CA ARG A 49 -3.09 0.21 9.98
C ARG A 49 -3.94 0.75 8.86
N ASN A 50 -4.84 1.66 9.20
CA ASN A 50 -5.57 2.43 8.22
C ASN A 50 -4.65 3.50 7.60
N LEU A 51 -4.62 3.58 6.28
CA LEU A 51 -3.79 4.54 5.54
C LEU A 51 -4.21 6.00 5.76
N ILE A 52 -5.51 6.23 5.99
CA ILE A 52 -6.09 7.57 6.09
C ILE A 52 -5.77 8.21 7.45
N ASP A 53 -5.92 7.46 8.54
CA ASP A 53 -5.78 8.00 9.90
C ASP A 53 -4.64 7.37 10.73
N GLY A 54 -3.93 6.38 10.18
CA GLY A 54 -2.79 5.71 10.81
C GLY A 54 -3.14 4.79 11.98
N LYS A 55 -4.43 4.65 12.34
CA LYS A 55 -4.85 3.84 13.48
C LYS A 55 -4.72 2.36 13.19
N LEU A 56 -4.52 1.57 14.25
CA LEU A 56 -4.50 0.11 14.18
C LEU A 56 -5.87 -0.41 13.72
N ASP A 57 -5.83 -1.37 12.80
CA ASP A 57 -7.00 -2.09 12.32
C ASP A 57 -7.00 -3.51 12.90
N ALA A 58 -8.13 -3.91 13.46
CA ALA A 58 -8.30 -5.22 14.10
C ALA A 58 -8.71 -6.33 13.09
N CYS A 59 -8.64 -6.08 11.78
CA CYS A 59 -9.06 -7.05 10.77
C CYS A 59 -8.31 -8.39 10.80
N LEU A 60 -7.10 -8.41 11.38
CA LEU A 60 -6.30 -9.63 11.60
C LEU A 60 -6.35 -10.17 13.04
N ALA A 61 -7.26 -9.66 13.89
CA ALA A 61 -7.36 -10.07 15.30
C ALA A 61 -7.58 -11.59 15.49
N ASN A 62 -8.03 -12.31 14.47
CA ASN A 62 -8.18 -13.77 14.47
C ASN A 62 -7.16 -14.52 13.60
N ALA A 63 -6.34 -13.82 12.81
CA ALA A 63 -5.39 -14.43 11.85
C ALA A 63 -3.94 -14.45 12.38
N GLY A 64 -3.64 -13.70 13.45
CA GLY A 64 -2.29 -13.22 13.75
C GLY A 64 -1.57 -13.78 14.96
N LEU A 65 -2.00 -14.89 15.58
CA LEU A 65 -1.21 -15.49 16.66
C LEU A 65 -0.52 -16.77 16.14
N ASN A 66 0.81 -16.68 15.94
CA ASN A 66 1.76 -17.77 15.64
C ASN A 66 1.89 -18.36 14.21
N GLN A 67 1.30 -17.80 13.16
CA GLN A 67 1.43 -18.41 11.81
C GLN A 67 2.76 -18.16 11.09
N LEU A 68 3.46 -17.07 11.39
CA LEU A 68 4.68 -16.71 10.66
C LEU A 68 5.94 -17.46 11.15
N ALA A 69 5.87 -18.08 12.33
CA ALA A 69 6.99 -18.77 12.97
C ALA A 69 8.28 -17.93 13.04
N LEU A 70 8.12 -16.61 13.20
CA LEU A 70 9.24 -15.68 13.40
C LEU A 70 9.92 -16.00 14.73
N SER A 71 11.25 -15.99 14.72
CA SER A 71 12.09 -16.30 15.87
C SER A 71 13.39 -15.52 15.77
N ASP A 72 14.24 -15.60 16.79
CA ASP A 72 15.54 -14.90 16.83
C ASP A 72 16.41 -15.17 15.58
N HIS A 73 16.18 -16.31 14.93
CA HIS A 73 16.89 -16.75 13.72
C HIS A 73 16.05 -16.70 12.46
N THR A 74 14.76 -16.38 12.53
CA THR A 74 13.85 -16.33 11.38
C THR A 74 13.18 -14.96 11.31
N ILE A 75 13.54 -14.18 10.30
CA ILE A 75 12.96 -12.85 10.05
C ILE A 75 12.09 -12.85 8.80
N ALA A 76 11.09 -11.98 8.74
CA ALA A 76 10.43 -11.64 7.50
C ALA A 76 11.27 -10.62 6.72
N THR A 77 11.50 -10.87 5.44
CA THR A 77 12.28 -10.00 4.55
C THR A 77 11.42 -9.21 3.58
N ASP A 78 10.21 -9.70 3.28
CA ASP A 78 9.29 -9.06 2.35
C ASP A 78 7.83 -9.43 2.64
N ILE A 79 6.91 -8.56 2.24
CA ILE A 79 5.46 -8.80 2.27
C ILE A 79 4.83 -8.27 0.99
N LEU A 80 4.00 -9.09 0.36
CA LEU A 80 3.19 -8.74 -0.82
C LEU A 80 1.74 -9.10 -0.54
N ILE A 81 0.80 -8.19 -0.82
CA ILE A 81 -0.62 -8.51 -0.76
C ILE A 81 -1.18 -8.75 -2.16
N LYS A 82 -1.79 -9.91 -2.38
CA LYS A 82 -2.41 -10.30 -3.65
C LYS A 82 -3.70 -11.05 -3.39
N ASN A 83 -4.80 -10.61 -4.01
CA ASN A 83 -6.12 -11.27 -3.97
C ASN A 83 -6.58 -11.67 -2.55
N GLY A 84 -6.44 -10.78 -1.57
CA GLY A 84 -6.83 -11.06 -0.18
C GLY A 84 -5.86 -11.96 0.58
N THR A 85 -4.68 -12.26 0.01
CA THR A 85 -3.63 -13.06 0.69
C THR A 85 -2.37 -12.21 0.86
N ALA A 86 -1.82 -12.19 2.07
CA ALA A 86 -0.48 -11.70 2.35
C ALA A 86 0.53 -12.84 2.12
N ILE A 87 1.47 -12.62 1.22
CA ILE A 87 2.58 -13.50 0.88
C ILE A 87 3.82 -12.91 1.55
N ILE A 88 4.36 -13.63 2.52
CA ILE A 88 5.46 -13.14 3.36
C ILE A 88 6.67 -14.02 3.12
N THR A 89 7.76 -13.41 2.70
CA THR A 89 9.04 -14.11 2.54
C THR A 89 9.77 -14.04 3.87
N THR A 90 10.27 -15.19 4.32
CA THR A 90 11.04 -15.33 5.56
C THR A 90 12.42 -15.90 5.26
N TYR A 91 13.41 -15.50 6.04
CA TYR A 91 14.77 -16.00 5.94
C TYR A 91 15.23 -16.49 7.30
N ASN A 92 15.78 -17.71 7.34
CA ASN A 92 16.38 -18.27 8.53
C ASN A 92 17.92 -18.23 8.44
N ASP A 93 18.58 -17.52 9.35
CA ASP A 93 20.03 -17.29 9.31
C ASP A 93 20.87 -18.51 9.77
N THR A 94 20.24 -19.45 10.47
CA THR A 94 20.90 -20.65 11.02
C THR A 94 20.90 -21.78 10.00
N SER A 95 19.77 -21.99 9.34
CA SER A 95 19.59 -23.00 8.28
C SER A 95 19.88 -22.46 6.88
N LEU A 96 20.00 -21.13 6.73
CA LEU A 96 20.20 -20.43 5.46
C LEU A 96 19.08 -20.69 4.44
N VAL A 97 17.86 -20.94 4.94
CA VAL A 97 16.69 -21.27 4.12
C VAL A 97 15.78 -20.04 3.99
N THR A 98 15.26 -19.84 2.78
CA THR A 98 14.15 -18.92 2.51
C THR A 98 12.85 -19.71 2.42
N ASP A 99 11.79 -19.23 3.07
CA ASP A 99 10.47 -19.85 3.07
C ASP A 99 9.38 -18.79 2.85
N VAL A 100 8.20 -19.21 2.40
CA VAL A 100 7.05 -18.34 2.14
C VAL A 100 5.89 -18.70 3.05
N LYS A 101 5.36 -17.70 3.76
CA LYS A 101 4.17 -17.81 4.60
C LYS A 101 3.00 -17.10 3.94
N LEU A 102 1.82 -17.71 4.02
CA LEU A 102 0.59 -17.18 3.46
C LEU A 102 -0.38 -16.87 4.59
N VAL A 103 -0.92 -15.66 4.62
CA VAL A 103 -1.92 -15.24 5.60
C VAL A 103 -3.13 -14.67 4.88
N ASP A 104 -4.33 -15.14 5.23
CA ASP A 104 -5.57 -14.60 4.72
C ASP A 104 -5.84 -13.22 5.33
N VAL A 105 -5.93 -12.21 4.46
CA VAL A 105 -6.20 -10.80 4.81
C VAL A 105 -7.48 -10.30 4.13
N THR A 106 -8.34 -11.20 3.63
CA THR A 106 -9.57 -10.84 2.91
C THR A 106 -10.53 -10.00 3.75
N ASN A 107 -10.48 -10.16 5.08
CA ASN A 107 -11.30 -9.39 6.02
C ASN A 107 -10.74 -7.99 6.32
N CYS A 108 -9.55 -7.65 5.83
CA CYS A 108 -9.00 -6.30 5.97
C CYS A 108 -9.63 -5.34 4.96
N PRO A 109 -9.77 -4.05 5.31
CA PRO A 109 -10.33 -3.05 4.42
C PRO A 109 -9.36 -2.69 3.30
N ILE A 110 -9.17 -3.64 2.37
CA ILE A 110 -8.49 -3.48 1.10
C ILE A 110 -9.49 -2.89 0.08
N VAL A 111 -10.29 -1.93 0.52
CA VAL A 111 -11.13 -1.17 -0.40
C VAL A 111 -10.20 -0.21 -1.10
N ASN A 112 -10.16 -0.27 -2.43
CA ASN A 112 -9.43 0.69 -3.24
C ASN A 112 -9.87 2.09 -2.81
N THR A 113 -8.96 2.85 -2.21
CA THR A 113 -9.16 4.28 -1.97
C THR A 113 -9.31 4.92 -3.33
N ILE A 114 -10.52 5.31 -3.69
CA ILE A 114 -10.72 6.22 -4.81
C ILE A 114 -10.14 7.54 -4.31
N ASP A 115 -9.00 7.93 -4.86
CA ASP A 115 -8.48 9.28 -4.65
C ASP A 115 -9.50 10.27 -5.20
N LEU A 116 -10.24 10.91 -4.28
CA LEU A 116 -11.28 11.88 -4.60
C LEU A 116 -10.71 13.28 -4.85
N SER A 117 -9.38 13.47 -4.77
CA SER A 117 -8.76 14.75 -5.14
C SER A 117 -9.04 15.13 -6.60
N GLU A 118 -9.41 14.17 -7.45
CA GLU A 118 -9.85 14.37 -8.83
C GLU A 118 -11.38 14.29 -9.03
N CYS A 119 -12.17 14.06 -7.97
CA CYS A 119 -13.63 13.88 -8.07
C CYS A 119 -14.42 15.18 -7.83
N TYR A 120 -13.95 16.31 -8.37
CA TYR A 120 -14.69 17.57 -8.34
C TYR A 120 -15.50 17.75 -9.61
N ALA A 121 -16.75 18.19 -9.47
CA ALA A 121 -17.51 18.64 -10.63
C ALA A 121 -16.89 19.92 -11.18
N VAL A 122 -16.60 19.94 -12.49
CA VAL A 122 -15.95 21.07 -13.16
C VAL A 122 -16.87 21.60 -14.25
N VAL A 123 -17.00 22.93 -14.32
CA VAL A 123 -17.61 23.61 -15.46
C VAL A 123 -16.49 24.24 -16.29
N GLU A 124 -16.35 23.78 -17.53
CA GLU A 124 -15.45 24.33 -18.53
C GLU A 124 -16.28 24.68 -19.77
N ASP A 125 -16.22 25.94 -20.19
CA ASP A 125 -17.04 26.50 -21.28
C ASP A 125 -18.53 26.21 -21.10
N ASP A 126 -19.14 25.47 -22.05
CA ASP A 126 -20.54 25.06 -22.04
C ASP A 126 -20.72 23.63 -21.50
N ARG A 127 -19.75 23.10 -20.75
CA ARG A 127 -19.75 21.69 -20.29
C ARG A 127 -19.59 21.58 -18.78
N LEU A 128 -20.50 20.82 -18.16
CA LEU A 128 -20.39 20.34 -16.78
C LEU A 128 -19.91 18.89 -16.80
N THR A 129 -18.72 18.65 -16.25
CA THR A 129 -18.17 17.31 -16.06
C THR A 129 -18.35 16.89 -14.61
N ILE A 130 -19.05 15.78 -14.37
CA ILE A 130 -19.21 15.15 -13.06
C ILE A 130 -18.36 13.87 -13.07
N PRO A 131 -17.10 13.93 -12.59
CA PRO A 131 -16.29 12.74 -12.45
C PRO A 131 -16.82 11.87 -11.30
N CYS A 132 -16.56 10.57 -11.39
CA CYS A 132 -16.81 9.61 -10.32
C CYS A 132 -18.29 9.39 -9.95
N LEU A 133 -19.21 9.57 -10.89
CA LEU A 133 -20.63 9.26 -10.68
C LEU A 133 -20.83 7.75 -10.54
N LYS A 134 -21.41 7.31 -9.41
CA LYS A 134 -21.78 5.91 -9.20
C LYS A 134 -23.09 5.60 -9.93
N TYR A 135 -23.03 4.68 -10.90
CA TYR A 135 -24.19 4.17 -11.64
C TYR A 135 -24.24 2.65 -11.50
N GLY A 136 -25.11 2.16 -10.60
CA GLY A 136 -25.12 0.75 -10.22
C GLY A 136 -23.80 0.32 -9.57
N ALA A 137 -23.16 -0.69 -10.16
CA ALA A 137 -21.86 -1.21 -9.72
C ALA A 137 -20.65 -0.50 -10.36
N SER A 138 -20.87 0.42 -11.30
CA SER A 138 -19.81 1.10 -12.05
C SER A 138 -19.62 2.54 -11.60
N VAL A 139 -18.41 3.06 -11.80
CA VAL A 139 -18.06 4.47 -11.63
C VAL A 139 -17.78 5.07 -13.01
N ILE A 140 -18.54 6.09 -13.39
CA ILE A 140 -18.44 6.75 -14.70
C ILE A 140 -18.14 8.24 -14.53
N SER A 141 -17.64 8.87 -15.60
CA SER A 141 -17.62 10.34 -15.70
C SER A 141 -18.73 10.77 -16.65
N VAL A 142 -19.62 11.65 -16.20
CA VAL A 142 -20.71 12.17 -17.03
C VAL A 142 -20.35 13.57 -17.49
N ILE A 143 -20.57 13.84 -18.77
CA ILE A 143 -20.38 15.15 -19.39
C ILE A 143 -21.76 15.64 -19.81
N MET A 144 -22.12 16.82 -19.35
CA MET A 144 -23.38 17.48 -19.64
C MET A 144 -23.11 18.78 -20.38
N LYS A 145 -23.91 19.09 -21.39
CA LYS A 145 -23.78 20.32 -22.20
C LYS A 145 -24.82 21.35 -21.76
N GLN A 146 -24.42 22.61 -21.72
CA GLN A 146 -25.28 23.73 -21.35
C GLN A 146 -26.40 23.90 -22.38
N ARG A 147 -27.63 24.07 -21.88
CA ARG A 147 -28.79 24.32 -22.72
C ARG A 147 -28.89 25.81 -23.03
N GLY A 148 -28.48 26.17 -24.25
CA GLY A 148 -28.44 27.57 -24.69
C GLY A 148 -27.58 28.42 -23.76
N HIS A 149 -28.12 29.53 -23.27
CA HIS A 149 -27.45 30.43 -22.31
C HIS A 149 -28.01 30.31 -20.88
N SER A 150 -28.66 29.19 -20.55
CA SER A 150 -29.22 28.97 -19.20
C SER A 150 -28.26 28.18 -18.31
N MET A 151 -28.44 28.23 -16.99
CA MET A 151 -27.70 27.37 -16.05
C MET A 151 -28.28 25.94 -15.97
N ASN A 152 -28.93 25.48 -17.05
CA ASN A 152 -29.39 24.11 -17.17
C ASN A 152 -28.41 23.33 -18.04
N TYR A 153 -28.08 22.12 -17.62
CA TYR A 153 -27.23 21.21 -18.37
C TYR A 153 -28.05 19.99 -18.79
N GLU A 154 -27.87 19.56 -20.03
CA GLU A 154 -28.47 18.37 -20.59
C GLU A 154 -27.38 17.31 -20.78
N PHE A 155 -27.77 16.05 -20.64
CA PHE A 155 -26.84 14.95 -20.86
C PHE A 155 -26.26 15.03 -22.28
N ASP A 156 -24.93 14.93 -22.38
CA ASP A 156 -24.22 14.91 -23.67
C ASP A 156 -23.55 13.55 -23.88
N SER A 157 -22.69 13.15 -22.95
CA SER A 157 -21.98 11.87 -23.06
C SER A 157 -21.52 11.34 -21.69
N TYR A 158 -20.99 10.12 -21.68
CA TYR A 158 -20.27 9.58 -20.53
C TYR A 158 -19.01 8.87 -20.99
N THR A 159 -17.99 8.90 -20.14
CA THR A 159 -16.78 8.10 -20.29
C THR A 159 -16.76 7.07 -19.17
N PRO A 160 -16.81 5.76 -19.47
CA PRO A 160 -16.51 4.76 -18.46
C PRO A 160 -15.06 4.97 -18.02
N LYS A 161 -14.80 5.08 -16.72
CA LYS A 161 -13.43 4.92 -16.23
C LYS A 161 -13.09 3.46 -16.57
N LYS A 162 -12.22 3.24 -17.57
CA LYS A 162 -11.66 1.90 -17.77
C LYS A 162 -10.93 1.61 -16.46
N ASP A 163 -11.50 0.75 -15.62
CA ASP A 163 -10.71 -0.01 -14.68
C ASP A 163 -9.55 -0.55 -15.52
N ARG A 164 -8.32 -0.14 -15.17
CA ARG A 164 -7.11 -0.59 -15.87
C ARG A 164 -7.24 -2.10 -15.98
N LYS A 165 -7.41 -2.59 -17.21
CA LYS A 165 -7.30 -4.02 -17.49
C LYS A 165 -5.94 -4.42 -16.93
N TYR A 166 -5.94 -5.35 -15.99
CA TYR A 166 -4.81 -6.23 -15.80
C TYR A 166 -4.60 -6.88 -17.17
N ASP A 167 -3.57 -6.43 -17.89
CA ASP A 167 -2.98 -7.24 -18.94
C ASP A 167 -2.21 -8.36 -18.22
N ASP A 168 -2.48 -9.59 -18.67
CA ASP A 168 -2.06 -10.88 -18.11
C ASP A 168 -0.56 -11.01 -17.80
#